data_AF-A0A8H3BMC3-F1
#
_entry.id   AF-A0A8H3BMC3-F1
#
_cell.length_a   1.000
_cell.length_b   1.000
_cell.length_c   1.000
_cell.angle_alpha   90.00
_cell.angle_beta   90.00
_cell.angle_gamma   90.00
#
_symmetry.space_group_name_H-M   'P 1'
#
loop_
_entity.id
_entity.type
_entity.pdbx_description
1 polymer ?
#
loop_
_entity_poly.entity_id
_entity_poly.type
_entity_poly.pdbx_seq_one_letter_code
_entity_poly.pdbx_strand_id
1 'polypeptide(L)'
;MLFSALSTLAFGISAALAAPYYNHTVARTCGNEPNTEFVAAAEAHFAANKISLKAGSTFAATVQVYWHVIQSGTTLAQGNVPDSQITASISAMNSHYSGSGLSFTLAGTDRTTNA
;
A
#
# COMPACT_ATOMS: atom_id res chain seq x y z
N MET A 1 -31.64 -61.56 10.44
CA MET A 1 -30.78 -61.58 9.22
C MET A 1 -31.23 -60.40 8.38
N LEU A 2 -30.45 -59.48 7.88
CA LEU A 2 -29.03 -59.14 7.97
C LEU A 2 -28.96 -57.86 7.08
N PHE A 3 -28.12 -56.89 7.43
CA PHE A 3 -27.78 -55.68 6.66
C PHE A 3 -28.83 -54.55 6.61
N SER A 4 -28.47 -53.28 6.55
CA SER A 4 -27.30 -52.48 6.92
C SER A 4 -27.68 -51.06 6.48
N ALA A 5 -27.32 -50.08 7.29
CA ALA A 5 -26.92 -48.72 6.93
C ALA A 5 -27.50 -48.05 5.66
N LEU A 6 -27.98 -46.81 5.81
CA LEU A 6 -27.20 -45.65 5.37
C LEU A 6 -27.94 -44.36 5.73
N SER A 7 -27.27 -43.53 6.53
CA SER A 7 -27.58 -42.13 6.79
C SER A 7 -27.55 -41.31 5.51
N THR A 8 -28.56 -40.46 5.27
CA THR A 8 -28.40 -39.30 4.38
C THR A 8 -29.03 -38.08 5.05
N LEU A 9 -28.17 -37.36 5.76
CA LEU A 9 -28.38 -35.99 6.24
C LEU A 9 -28.44 -35.09 5.00
N ALA A 10 -29.62 -34.57 4.66
CA ALA A 10 -29.78 -33.63 3.56
C ALA A 10 -29.26 -32.24 3.98
N PHE A 11 -27.96 -31.99 3.80
CA PHE A 11 -27.44 -30.64 3.82
C PHE A 11 -27.84 -29.93 2.52
N GLY A 12 -28.83 -29.05 2.61
CA GLY A 12 -29.15 -28.11 1.54
C GLY A 12 -28.00 -27.14 1.34
N ILE A 13 -27.28 -27.29 0.23
CA ILE A 13 -26.28 -26.31 -0.21
C ILE A 13 -27.06 -25.13 -0.81
N SER A 14 -27.29 -24.09 -0.02
CA SER A 14 -27.65 -22.79 -0.57
C SER A 14 -26.40 -22.21 -1.25
N ALA A 15 -26.28 -22.44 -2.55
CA ALA A 15 -25.34 -21.68 -3.37
C ALA A 15 -25.88 -20.25 -3.49
N ALA A 16 -25.42 -19.36 -2.63
CA ALA A 16 -25.54 -17.93 -2.88
C ALA A 16 -24.65 -17.60 -4.08
N LEU A 17 -25.21 -17.63 -5.28
CA LEU A 17 -24.59 -17.01 -6.45
C LEU A 17 -24.63 -15.50 -6.19
N ALA A 18 -23.57 -14.98 -5.55
CA ALA A 18 -23.23 -13.57 -5.66
C ALA A 18 -22.83 -13.36 -7.12
N ALA A 19 -23.81 -13.09 -7.99
CA ALA A 19 -23.53 -12.57 -9.30
C ALA A 19 -22.81 -11.23 -9.07
N PRO A 20 -21.54 -11.05 -9.49
CA PRO A 20 -20.98 -9.73 -9.51
C PRO A 20 -21.85 -8.93 -10.48
N TYR A 21 -22.60 -7.96 -9.95
CA TYR A 21 -23.26 -6.98 -10.78
C TYR A 21 -22.15 -6.15 -11.42
N TYR A 22 -21.67 -6.64 -12.56
CA TYR A 22 -20.60 -6.06 -13.34
C TYR A 22 -21.16 -4.81 -14.03
N ASN A 23 -21.41 -3.75 -13.27
CA ASN A 23 -21.63 -2.43 -13.85
C ASN A 23 -20.26 -1.82 -14.19
N HIS A 24 -19.57 -2.46 -15.14
CA HIS A 24 -18.26 -2.08 -15.65
C HIS A 24 -18.42 -1.17 -16.87
N THR A 25 -19.15 -0.07 -16.71
CA THR A 25 -19.25 0.96 -17.76
C THR A 25 -18.92 2.36 -17.26
N VAL A 26 -18.66 2.53 -15.96
CA VAL A 26 -18.06 3.77 -15.44
C VAL A 26 -16.69 3.40 -14.90
N ALA A 27 -15.67 3.67 -15.71
CA ALA A 27 -14.29 3.68 -15.22
C ALA A 27 -14.24 4.57 -13.97
N ARG A 28 -13.52 4.12 -12.94
CA ARG A 28 -13.27 4.92 -11.73
C ARG A 28 -12.40 6.12 -12.11
N THR A 29 -13.00 7.17 -12.66
CA THR A 29 -12.28 8.39 -13.02
C THR A 29 -12.01 9.19 -11.76
N CYS A 30 -10.74 9.33 -11.42
CA CYS A 30 -10.32 10.38 -10.51
C CYS A 30 -10.56 11.71 -11.24
N GLY A 31 -11.21 12.69 -10.61
CA GLY A 31 -11.57 13.99 -11.22
C GLY A 31 -10.39 14.88 -11.64
N ASN A 32 -9.18 14.33 -11.74
CA ASN A 32 -7.92 14.98 -12.05
C ASN A 32 -7.16 14.23 -13.17
N GLU A 33 -7.87 13.48 -14.02
CA GLU A 33 -7.21 12.75 -15.11
C GLU A 33 -6.59 13.74 -16.12
N PRO A 34 -5.28 13.65 -16.39
CA PRO A 34 -4.63 14.56 -17.33
C PRO A 34 -5.21 14.40 -18.74
N ASN A 35 -5.31 15.51 -19.47
CA ASN A 35 -5.74 15.43 -20.87
C ASN A 35 -4.69 14.67 -21.72
N THR A 36 -5.12 14.18 -22.87
CA THR A 36 -4.28 13.34 -23.74
C THR A 36 -3.04 14.07 -24.26
N GLU A 37 -3.14 15.38 -24.50
CA GLU A 37 -2.01 16.23 -24.91
C GLU A 37 -0.94 16.32 -23.82
N PHE A 38 -1.36 16.48 -22.57
CA PHE A 38 -0.48 16.51 -21.41
C PHE A 38 0.22 15.18 -21.20
N VAL A 39 -0.51 14.06 -21.34
CA VAL A 39 0.09 12.72 -21.29
C VAL A 39 1.16 12.58 -22.37
N ALA A 40 0.85 12.93 -23.62
CA ALA A 40 1.80 12.86 -24.73
C ALA A 40 3.05 13.73 -24.50
N ALA A 41 2.86 14.95 -23.98
CA ALA A 41 3.97 15.84 -23.64
C ALA A 41 4.83 15.28 -22.49
N ALA A 42 4.22 14.72 -21.45
CA ALA A 42 4.92 14.10 -20.33
C ALA A 42 5.71 12.86 -20.77
N GLU A 43 5.14 12.01 -21.63
CA GLU A 43 5.81 10.84 -22.19
C GLU A 43 6.99 11.23 -23.08
N ALA A 44 6.81 12.23 -23.96
CA ALA A 44 7.89 12.76 -24.80
C ALA A 44 9.03 13.33 -23.95
N HIS A 45 8.70 14.10 -22.91
CA HIS A 45 9.68 14.64 -21.97
C HIS A 45 10.43 13.51 -21.24
N PHE A 46 9.72 12.49 -20.74
CA PHE A 46 10.37 11.34 -20.10
C PHE A 46 11.27 10.58 -21.08
N ALA A 47 10.83 10.34 -22.31
CA ALA A 47 11.63 9.66 -23.32
C ALA A 47 12.94 10.40 -23.64
N ALA A 48 12.90 11.73 -23.68
CA ALA A 48 14.06 12.58 -23.94
C ALA A 48 15.02 12.69 -22.74
N ASN A 49 14.51 12.59 -21.51
CA ASN A 49 15.26 12.88 -20.29
C ASN A 49 15.50 11.66 -19.38
N LYS A 50 14.99 10.47 -19.74
CA LYS A 50 15.22 9.27 -18.94
C LYS A 50 16.71 8.95 -18.88
N ILE A 51 17.16 8.58 -17.69
CA ILE A 51 18.53 8.11 -17.48
C ILE A 51 18.55 6.61 -17.78
N SER A 52 19.45 6.19 -18.67
CA SER A 52 19.70 4.76 -18.89
C SER A 52 20.60 4.24 -17.77
N LEU A 53 20.03 3.40 -16.90
CA LEU A 53 20.82 2.67 -15.91
C LEU A 53 21.74 1.70 -16.64
N LYS A 54 23.02 1.65 -16.27
CA LYS A 54 23.97 0.69 -16.83
C LYS A 54 23.49 -0.71 -16.44
N ALA A 55 23.31 -1.61 -17.42
CA ALA A 55 22.94 -2.98 -17.16
C ALA A 55 23.90 -3.61 -16.12
N GLY A 56 23.36 -4.11 -15.01
CA GLY A 56 24.14 -4.65 -13.89
C GLY A 56 24.50 -3.65 -12.79
N SER A 57 24.05 -2.39 -12.82
CA SER A 57 24.20 -1.49 -11.67
C SER A 57 23.25 -1.90 -10.55
N THR A 58 23.79 -2.39 -9.43
CA THR A 58 23.03 -2.57 -8.20
C THR A 58 22.79 -1.20 -7.58
N PHE A 59 21.56 -0.70 -7.63
CA PHE A 59 21.18 0.49 -6.88
C PHE A 59 21.08 0.11 -5.40
N ALA A 60 21.78 0.86 -4.54
CA ALA A 60 21.71 0.70 -3.10
C ALA A 60 21.75 2.09 -2.47
N ALA A 61 20.70 2.46 -1.74
CA ALA A 61 20.65 3.74 -1.05
C ALA A 61 19.91 3.60 0.28
N THR A 62 20.46 4.24 1.31
CA THR A 62 19.82 4.35 2.62
C THR A 62 19.20 5.73 2.78
N VAL A 63 17.89 5.75 3.03
CA VAL A 63 17.11 6.96 3.26
C VAL A 63 17.01 7.19 4.76
N GLN A 64 17.49 8.36 5.20
CA GLN A 64 17.35 8.82 6.57
C GLN A 64 15.95 9.42 6.77
N VAL A 65 15.15 8.82 7.64
CA VAL A 65 13.77 9.23 7.91
C VAL A 65 13.71 10.00 9.23
N TYR A 66 13.20 11.22 9.18
CA TYR A 66 12.85 12.01 10.37
C TYR A 66 11.33 12.00 10.52
N TRP A 67 10.84 11.63 11.71
CA TRP A 67 9.42 11.48 11.97
C TRP A 67 8.93 12.61 12.88
N HIS A 68 8.11 13.50 12.32
CA HIS A 68 7.49 14.60 13.06
C HIS A 68 6.07 14.21 13.48
N VAL A 69 5.83 14.03 14.77
CA VAL A 69 4.47 13.80 15.29
C VAL A 69 3.87 15.12 15.69
N ILE A 70 2.76 15.51 15.06
CA ILE A 70 1.98 16.69 15.44
C ILE A 70 0.71 16.18 16.14
N GLN A 71 0.55 16.54 17.41
CA GLN A 71 -0.49 15.98 18.28
C GLN A 71 -1.18 17.08 19.10
N SER A 72 -2.45 16.89 19.45
CA SER A 72 -3.18 17.79 20.36
C SER A 72 -3.05 17.39 21.83
N GLY A 73 -2.37 16.29 22.13
CA GLY A 73 -2.19 15.77 23.48
C GLY A 73 -1.40 14.46 23.49
N THR A 74 -1.46 13.73 24.60
CA THR A 74 -0.60 12.56 24.85
C THR A 74 -1.23 11.22 24.50
N THR A 75 -2.51 11.18 24.14
CA THR A 75 -3.18 9.92 23.78
C THR A 75 -3.13 9.67 22.28
N LEU A 76 -3.26 8.41 21.88
CA LEU A 76 -3.37 8.04 20.47
C LEU A 76 -4.54 8.75 19.78
N ALA A 77 -5.67 8.90 20.48
CA ALA A 77 -6.84 9.62 19.99
C ALA A 77 -6.57 11.13 19.74
N GLN A 78 -5.55 11.69 20.40
CA GLN A 78 -5.08 13.06 20.20
C GLN A 78 -3.96 13.17 19.15
N GLY A 79 -3.72 12.13 18.37
CA GLY A 79 -2.67 12.09 17.34
C GLY A 79 -1.27 11.75 17.87
N ASN A 80 -1.14 11.38 19.15
CA ASN A 80 0.14 10.89 19.67
C ASN A 80 0.43 9.48 19.16
N VAL A 81 1.08 9.38 18.01
CA VAL A 81 1.55 8.11 17.44
C VAL A 81 2.71 7.56 18.28
N PRO A 82 2.60 6.38 18.92
CA PRO A 82 3.68 5.82 19.74
C PRO A 82 4.89 5.38 18.91
N ASP A 83 6.08 5.38 19.52
CA ASP A 83 7.33 4.98 18.87
C ASP A 83 7.29 3.55 18.30
N SER A 84 6.50 2.66 18.92
CA SER A 84 6.28 1.30 18.42
C SER A 84 5.62 1.28 17.03
N GLN A 85 4.67 2.18 16.78
CA GLN A 85 4.02 2.30 15.47
C GLN A 85 4.96 2.95 14.44
N ILE A 86 5.77 3.93 14.86
CA ILE A 86 6.81 4.54 14.01
C ILE A 86 7.82 3.48 13.57
N THR A 87 8.32 2.68 14.52
CA THR A 87 9.28 1.59 14.26
C THR A 87 8.67 0.51 13.36
N ALA A 88 7.40 0.16 13.59
CA ALA A 88 6.68 -0.79 12.74
C ALA A 88 6.54 -0.26 11.30
N SER A 89 6.31 1.04 11.11
CA SER A 89 6.25 1.67 9.78
C SER A 89 7.59 1.56 9.04
N ILE A 90 8.71 1.88 9.70
CA ILE A 90 10.05 1.73 9.11
C ILE A 90 10.35 0.27 8.77
N SER A 91 9.91 -0.67 9.61
CA SER A 91 10.06 -2.10 9.34
C SER A 91 9.25 -2.55 8.12
N ALA A 92 8.01 -2.08 8.01
CA ALA A 92 7.15 -2.36 6.86
C ALA A 92 7.76 -1.79 5.56
N MET A 93 8.26 -0.56 5.59
CA MET A 93 8.96 0.04 4.46
C MET A 93 10.17 -0.79 4.01
N ASN A 94 11.06 -1.16 4.95
CA ASN A 94 12.21 -2.01 4.61
C ASN A 94 11.79 -3.38 4.05
N SER A 95 10.72 -3.98 4.57
CA SER A 95 10.19 -5.24 4.05
C SER A 95 9.70 -5.09 2.61
N HIS A 96 8.88 -4.07 2.33
CA HIS A 96 8.24 -3.88 1.04
C HIS A 96 9.19 -3.38 -0.05
N TYR A 97 10.25 -2.66 0.32
CA TYR A 97 11.26 -2.15 -0.61
C TYR A 97 12.54 -2.99 -0.67
N SER A 98 12.61 -4.14 0.01
CA SER A 98 13.80 -5.01 0.04
C SER A 98 14.35 -5.39 -1.34
N GLY A 99 13.49 -5.49 -2.37
CA GLY A 99 13.89 -5.79 -3.75
C GLY A 99 14.28 -4.57 -4.60
N SER A 100 14.10 -3.34 -4.12
CA SER A 100 14.42 -2.12 -4.87
C SER A 100 15.85 -1.62 -4.65
N GLY A 101 16.54 -2.14 -3.63
CA GLY A 101 17.83 -1.62 -3.18
C GLY A 101 17.72 -0.39 -2.27
N LEU A 102 16.50 0.02 -1.89
CA LEU A 102 16.29 1.04 -0.87
C LEU A 102 16.26 0.42 0.51
N SER A 103 16.91 1.08 1.47
CA SER A 103 16.70 0.86 2.90
C SER A 103 16.34 2.16 3.59
N PHE A 104 15.66 2.05 4.73
CA PHE A 104 15.15 3.18 5.49
C PHE A 104 15.60 3.08 6.94
N THR A 105 16.18 4.15 7.46
CA THR A 105 16.66 4.23 8.84
C THR A 105 15.97 5.39 9.53
N LEU A 106 15.39 5.15 10.70
CA LEU A 106 14.84 6.22 11.54
C LEU A 106 16.00 7.04 12.11
N ALA A 107 16.19 8.24 11.58
CA ALA A 107 17.26 9.15 11.97
C ALA A 107 16.87 10.07 13.14
N GLY A 108 15.56 10.27 13.37
CA GLY A 108 15.06 11.05 14.49
C GLY A 108 13.55 11.03 14.59
N THR A 109 13.04 11.37 15.75
CA THR A 109 11.61 11.60 15.99
C THR A 109 11.46 12.80 16.90
N ASP A 110 10.59 13.72 16.53
CA ASP A 110 10.18 14.84 17.37
C ASP A 110 8.66 14.94 17.43
N ARG A 111 8.19 15.61 18.47
CA ARG A 111 6.78 15.72 18.80
C ARG A 111 6.44 17.17 19.06
N THR A 112 5.52 17.71 18.26
CA THR A 112 4.98 19.06 18.43
C THR A 112 3.56 18.96 18.96
N THR A 113 3.34 19.48 20.17
CA THR A 113 2.01 19.60 20.73
C THR A 113 1.37 20.90 20.25
N ASN A 114 0.27 20.79 19.50
CA ASN A 114 -0.54 21.91 19.04
C ASN A 114 -1.95 21.74 19.62
N ALA A 115 -2.18 22.35 20.78
CA ALA A 115 -3.36 22.18 21.63
C ALA A 115 -4.02 23.52 21.93
#